data_AF-A0A1Y4G5D3-F1
#
_entry.id   AF-A0A1Y4G5D3-F1
#
_cell.length_a   1.000
_cell.length_b   1.000
_cell.length_c   1.000
_cell.angle_alpha   90.00
_cell.angle_beta   90.00
_cell.angle_gamma   90.00
#
_symmetry.space_group_name_H-M   'P 1'
#
loop_
_entity.id
_entity.type
_entity.pdbx_description
1 polymer ?
#
loop_
_entity_poly.entity_id
_entity_poly.type
_entity_poly.pdbx_seq_one_letter_code
_entity_poly.pdbx_strand_id
1 'polypeptide(L)'
;MTHIGRLYNSFIWAAAVSAALFQNTWLEMRVNMGLVLFALFALFFVVSAIWNVRFSLLFTTASLVLICAAGAFFLGPSRMCVLPALIIREGLGARLVGVPAINAAAAAFLVIGYVLIAFGALRGRRRRW
;
A
#
# COMPACT_ATOMS: atom_id res chain seq x y z
N MET A 1 -3.80 -17.35 -7.39
CA MET A 1 -3.74 -15.86 -7.38
C MET A 1 -3.64 -15.29 -5.96
N THR A 2 -3.02 -16.00 -4.99
CA THR A 2 -3.26 -15.73 -3.56
C THR A 2 -2.16 -14.91 -2.89
N HIS A 3 -0.87 -15.14 -3.19
CA HIS A 3 0.21 -14.48 -2.44
C HIS A 3 0.46 -13.03 -2.90
N ILE A 4 0.52 -12.79 -4.22
CA ILE A 4 0.72 -11.44 -4.78
C ILE A 4 -0.46 -10.53 -4.44
N GLY A 5 -1.70 -11.03 -4.57
CA GLY A 5 -2.89 -10.29 -4.18
C GLY A 5 -2.91 -9.92 -2.70
N ARG A 6 -2.47 -10.83 -1.82
CA ARG A 6 -2.32 -10.52 -0.39
C ARG A 6 -1.28 -9.44 -0.16
N LEU A 7 -0.05 -9.61 -0.66
CA LEU A 7 1.00 -8.59 -0.54
C LEU A 7 0.54 -7.21 -1.01
N TYR A 8 -0.11 -7.15 -2.16
CA TYR A 8 -0.59 -5.90 -2.74
C TYR A 8 -1.65 -5.19 -1.87
N ASN A 9 -2.70 -5.92 -1.47
CA ASN A 9 -3.77 -5.33 -0.65
C ASN A 9 -3.26 -4.97 0.75
N SER A 10 -2.41 -5.82 1.36
CA SER A 10 -1.81 -5.53 2.67
C SER A 10 -0.96 -4.25 2.63
N PHE A 11 -0.20 -4.03 1.56
CA PHE A 11 0.59 -2.81 1.41
C PHE A 11 -0.29 -1.57 1.26
N ILE A 12 -1.31 -1.62 0.40
CA ILE A 12 -2.25 -0.52 0.18
C ILE A 12 -2.93 -0.10 1.49
N TRP A 13 -3.45 -1.07 2.24
CA TRP A 13 -4.13 -0.80 3.51
C TRP A 13 -3.15 -0.33 4.59
N ALA A 14 -1.94 -0.88 4.66
CA ALA A 14 -0.92 -0.41 5.60
C ALA A 14 -0.49 1.03 5.31
N ALA A 15 -0.32 1.40 4.03
CA ALA A 15 -0.01 2.77 3.62
C ALA A 15 -1.16 3.73 3.98
N ALA A 16 -2.42 3.32 3.78
CA ALA A 16 -3.58 4.13 4.14
C ALA A 16 -3.66 4.39 5.65
N VAL A 17 -3.53 3.34 6.46
CA VAL A 17 -3.63 3.44 7.92
C VAL A 17 -2.45 4.22 8.51
N SER A 18 -1.23 3.98 8.03
CA SER A 18 -0.06 4.76 8.48
C SER A 18 -0.17 6.24 8.10
N ALA A 19 -0.66 6.56 6.90
CA ALA A 19 -0.92 7.95 6.50
C ALA A 19 -2.05 8.61 7.32
N ALA A 20 -3.07 7.85 7.70
CA ALA A 20 -4.13 8.35 8.59
C ALA A 20 -3.61 8.61 10.01
N LEU A 21 -2.81 7.69 10.55
CA LEU A 21 -2.16 7.86 11.85
C LEU A 21 -1.19 9.05 11.86
N PHE A 22 -0.57 9.37 10.72
CA PHE A 22 0.33 10.52 10.58
C PHE A 22 -0.38 11.85 10.83
N GLN A 23 -1.70 11.94 10.63
CA GLN A 23 -2.46 13.15 10.97
C GLN A 23 -2.50 13.43 12.48
N ASN A 24 -2.21 12.43 13.31
CA ASN A 24 -2.10 12.63 14.74
C ASN A 24 -0.69 13.09 15.11
N THR A 25 -0.56 14.39 15.36
CA THR A 25 0.71 15.06 15.68
C THR A 25 1.40 14.47 16.92
N TRP A 26 0.63 13.96 17.90
CA TRP A 26 1.21 13.32 19.07
C TRP A 26 1.92 12.00 18.70
N LEU A 27 1.34 11.24 17.77
CA LEU A 27 1.92 10.00 17.26
C LEU A 27 3.13 10.29 16.36
N GLU A 28 2.99 11.27 15.46
CA GLU A 28 4.05 11.71 14.54
C GLU A 28 5.35 12.08 15.28
N MET A 29 5.25 12.76 16.43
CA MET A 29 6.42 13.19 17.19
C MET A 29 7.08 12.08 18.03
N ARG A 30 6.36 10.98 18.32
CA ARG A 30 6.79 9.96 19.30
C ARG A 30 7.12 8.61 18.68
N VAL A 31 6.57 8.33 17.50
CA VAL A 31 6.62 7.01 16.89
C VAL A 31 7.20 7.13 15.48
N ASN A 32 8.13 6.23 15.13
CA ASN A 32 8.61 6.13 13.76
C ASN A 32 7.49 5.57 12.87
N MET A 33 6.91 6.43 12.05
CA MET A 33 5.73 6.09 11.24
C MET A 33 6.08 5.10 10.12
N GLY A 34 7.34 5.09 9.68
CA GLY A 34 7.85 4.09 8.75
C GLY A 34 7.88 2.67 9.33
N LEU A 35 8.29 2.52 10.60
CA LEU A 35 8.21 1.23 11.29
C LEU A 35 6.75 0.79 11.47
N VAL A 36 5.84 1.73 11.77
CA VAL A 36 4.41 1.45 11.85
C VAL A 36 3.86 0.94 10.51
N LEU A 37 4.27 1.55 9.39
CA LEU A 37 3.90 1.08 8.05
C LEU A 37 4.34 -0.37 7.84
N PHE A 38 5.60 -0.71 8.12
CA PHE A 38 6.11 -2.07 7.92
C PHE A 38 5.48 -3.09 8.87
N ALA A 39 5.20 -2.69 10.12
CA ALA A 39 4.50 -3.52 11.09
C ALA A 39 3.06 -3.81 10.66
N LEU A 40 2.31 -2.78 10.23
CA LEU A 40 0.95 -2.95 9.70
C LEU A 40 0.95 -3.78 8.42
N PHE A 41 1.94 -3.60 7.56
CA PHE A 41 2.07 -4.38 6.34
C PHE A 41 2.26 -5.87 6.64
N ALA A 42 3.18 -6.20 7.54
CA ALA A 42 3.39 -7.57 8.01
C ALA A 42 2.13 -8.14 8.68
N LEU A 43 1.48 -7.35 9.55
CA LEU A 43 0.26 -7.76 10.24
C LEU A 43 -0.86 -8.09 9.25
N PHE A 44 -1.19 -7.18 8.33
CA PHE A 44 -2.24 -7.42 7.33
C PHE A 44 -1.91 -8.59 6.42
N PHE A 45 -0.63 -8.79 6.09
CA PHE A 45 -0.21 -9.95 5.31
C PHE A 45 -0.46 -11.26 6.09
N VAL A 46 0.03 -11.35 7.32
CA VAL A 46 -0.12 -12.54 8.18
C VAL A 46 -1.60 -12.84 8.45
N VAL A 47 -2.38 -11.82 8.83
CA VAL A 47 -3.80 -11.95 9.10
C VAL A 47 -4.57 -12.44 7.86
N SER A 48 -4.29 -11.86 6.69
CA SER A 48 -4.89 -12.33 5.44
C SER A 48 -4.43 -13.75 5.04
N ALA A 49 -3.25 -14.16 5.50
CA ALA A 49 -2.73 -15.49 5.27
C ALA A 49 -3.40 -16.53 6.16
N ILE A 50 -3.55 -16.26 7.45
CA ILE A 50 -4.22 -17.11 8.44
C ILE A 50 -5.68 -17.34 8.04
N TRP A 51 -6.41 -16.28 7.72
CA TRP A 51 -7.82 -16.40 7.28
C TRP A 51 -7.99 -16.78 5.81
N ASN A 52 -6.90 -17.04 5.10
CA ASN A 52 -6.89 -17.45 3.69
C ASN A 52 -7.76 -16.54 2.80
N VAL A 53 -7.72 -15.23 3.06
CA VAL A 53 -8.55 -14.23 2.41
C VAL A 53 -8.22 -14.19 0.92
N ARG A 54 -9.25 -14.28 0.08
CA ARG A 54 -9.13 -14.18 -1.37
C ARG A 54 -9.62 -12.82 -1.82
N PHE A 55 -8.70 -11.98 -2.25
CA PHE A 55 -9.02 -10.68 -2.83
C PHE A 55 -9.44 -10.85 -4.30
N SER A 56 -10.62 -10.33 -4.64
CA SER A 56 -11.08 -10.24 -6.02
C SER A 56 -10.41 -9.05 -6.72
N LEU A 57 -10.31 -9.11 -8.06
CA LEU A 57 -9.79 -7.99 -8.83
C LEU A 57 -10.60 -6.71 -8.57
N LEU A 58 -11.93 -6.84 -8.49
CA LEU A 58 -12.86 -5.74 -8.18
C LEU A 58 -12.58 -5.10 -6.82
N PHE A 59 -12.34 -5.92 -5.79
CA PHE A 59 -11.99 -5.41 -4.46
C PHE A 59 -10.67 -4.65 -4.51
N THR A 60 -9.64 -5.21 -5.15
CA THR A 60 -8.33 -4.57 -5.26
C THR A 60 -8.39 -3.25 -6.04
N THR A 61 -9.15 -3.19 -7.14
CA THR A 61 -9.39 -1.93 -7.86
C THR A 61 -10.12 -0.91 -7.01
N ALA A 62 -11.18 -1.33 -6.31
CA ALA A 62 -11.96 -0.44 -5.48
C ALA A 62 -11.12 0.10 -4.32
N SER A 63 -10.34 -0.74 -3.64
CA SER A 63 -9.43 -0.31 -2.57
C SER A 63 -8.39 0.68 -3.06
N LEU A 64 -7.75 0.44 -4.20
CA LEU A 64 -6.77 1.37 -4.77
C LEU A 64 -7.41 2.75 -5.06
N VAL A 65 -8.55 2.76 -5.76
CA VAL A 65 -9.24 4.00 -6.12
C VAL A 65 -9.76 4.74 -4.87
N LEU A 66 -10.39 4.02 -3.94
CA LEU A 66 -10.94 4.60 -2.71
C LEU A 66 -9.84 5.18 -1.83
N ILE A 67 -8.72 4.48 -1.66
CA ILE A 67 -7.61 4.96 -0.83
C ILE A 67 -6.92 6.15 -1.50
N CYS A 68 -6.76 6.14 -2.82
CA CYS A 68 -6.25 7.31 -3.53
C CYS A 68 -7.19 8.51 -3.40
N ALA A 69 -8.50 8.32 -3.58
CA ALA A 69 -9.49 9.39 -3.45
C ALA A 69 -9.57 9.93 -2.02
N ALA A 70 -9.61 9.05 -1.02
CA ALA A 70 -9.59 9.43 0.39
C ALA A 70 -8.29 10.17 0.74
N GLY A 71 -7.15 9.68 0.26
CA GLY A 71 -5.86 10.33 0.43
C GLY A 71 -5.85 11.76 -0.13
N ALA A 72 -6.32 11.93 -1.37
CA ALA A 72 -6.41 13.24 -2.00
C ALA A 72 -7.35 14.20 -1.25
N PHE A 73 -8.46 13.69 -0.71
CA PHE A 73 -9.43 14.48 0.04
C PHE A 73 -8.92 14.91 1.42
N PHE A 74 -8.38 13.98 2.22
CA PHE A 74 -7.96 14.27 3.60
C PHE A 74 -6.59 14.96 3.69
N LEU A 75 -5.62 14.57 2.86
CA LEU A 75 -4.26 15.12 2.91
C LEU A 75 -4.07 16.31 1.97
N GLY A 76 -4.93 16.44 0.96
CA GLY A 76 -4.71 17.31 -0.19
C GLY A 76 -3.72 16.71 -1.20
N PRO A 77 -3.80 17.10 -2.48
CA PRO A 77 -3.03 16.50 -3.57
C PRO A 77 -1.52 16.65 -3.38
N SER A 78 -1.06 17.81 -2.89
CA SER A 78 0.38 18.07 -2.70
C SER A 78 1.01 17.17 -1.65
N ARG A 79 0.30 16.88 -0.55
CA ARG A 79 0.83 16.02 0.52
C ARG A 79 0.71 14.55 0.17
N MET A 80 -0.32 14.15 -0.56
CA MET A 80 -0.50 12.77 -1.00
C MET A 80 0.66 12.27 -1.88
N CYS A 81 1.26 13.15 -2.69
CA CYS A 81 2.41 12.81 -3.52
C CYS A 81 3.72 12.66 -2.73
N VAL A 82 3.82 13.18 -1.51
CA VAL A 82 5.10 13.25 -0.78
C VAL A 82 5.08 12.38 0.48
N LEU A 83 3.95 12.36 1.18
CA LEU A 83 3.84 11.73 2.51
C LEU A 83 4.12 10.22 2.49
N PRO A 84 3.54 9.40 1.58
CA PRO A 84 3.81 7.97 1.56
C PRO A 84 5.30 7.67 1.38
N ALA A 85 5.98 8.43 0.50
CA ALA A 85 7.42 8.27 0.31
C ALA A 85 8.25 8.71 1.52
N LEU A 86 7.84 9.74 2.26
CA LEU A 86 8.51 10.13 3.50
C LEU A 86 8.40 9.04 4.57
N ILE A 87 7.20 8.47 4.75
CA ILE A 87 6.96 7.38 5.71
C ILE A 87 7.82 6.15 5.33
N ILE A 88 7.83 5.76 4.05
CA ILE A 88 8.65 4.64 3.58
C ILE A 88 10.15 4.93 3.75
N ARG A 89 10.58 6.16 3.45
CA ARG A 89 11.99 6.60 3.61
C ARG A 89 12.46 6.49 5.05
N GLU A 90 11.62 6.93 5.98
CA GLU A 90 11.90 6.89 7.41
C GLU A 90 12.03 5.44 7.89
N GLY A 91 11.12 4.57 7.47
CA GLY A 91 11.12 3.16 7.88
C GLY A 91 12.30 2.37 7.33
N LEU A 92 12.79 2.73 6.13
CA LEU A 92 13.98 2.13 5.53
C LEU A 92 15.30 2.70 6.09
N GLY A 93 15.24 3.76 6.91
CA GLY A 93 16.45 4.49 7.34
C GLY A 93 17.23 5.13 6.18
N ALA A 94 16.61 5.26 5.00
CA ALA A 94 17.25 5.64 3.74
C ALA A 94 17.40 7.16 3.60
N ARG A 95 18.19 7.78 4.51
CA ARG A 95 18.36 9.24 4.58
C ARG A 95 18.97 9.86 3.32
N LEU A 96 19.76 9.11 2.56
CA LEU A 96 20.44 9.60 1.36
C LEU A 96 19.58 9.49 0.10
N VAL A 97 18.50 8.70 0.13
CA VAL A 97 17.64 8.49 -1.05
C VAL A 97 16.65 9.64 -1.16
N GLY A 98 16.57 10.25 -2.33
CA GLY A 98 15.61 11.31 -2.61
C GLY A 98 14.16 10.80 -2.58
N VAL A 99 13.25 11.65 -2.12
CA VAL A 99 11.79 11.37 -2.12
C VAL A 99 11.27 10.94 -3.51
N PRO A 100 11.70 11.53 -4.65
CA PRO A 100 11.24 11.10 -5.97
C PRO A 100 11.60 9.64 -6.29
N ALA A 101 12.78 9.16 -5.86
CA ALA A 101 13.20 7.78 -6.11
C ALA A 101 12.34 6.78 -5.35
N ILE A 102 11.98 7.11 -4.09
CA ILE A 102 11.10 6.26 -3.27
C ILE A 102 9.68 6.26 -3.83
N ASN A 103 9.18 7.42 -4.27
CA ASN A 103 7.91 7.50 -4.99
C ASN A 103 7.91 6.65 -6.26
N ALA A 104 8.98 6.71 -7.06
CA ALA A 104 9.10 5.89 -8.27
C ALA A 104 9.09 4.39 -7.94
N ALA A 105 9.80 3.97 -6.88
CA ALA A 105 9.79 2.58 -6.43
C ALA A 105 8.41 2.13 -5.93
N ALA A 106 7.73 2.96 -5.13
CA ALA A 106 6.38 2.68 -4.64
C ALA A 106 5.37 2.62 -5.79
N ALA A 107 5.46 3.53 -6.76
CA ALA A 107 4.64 3.54 -7.96
C ALA A 107 4.89 2.30 -8.83
N ALA A 108 6.16 1.92 -9.03
CA ALA A 108 6.52 0.71 -9.76
C ALA A 108 5.94 -0.54 -9.08
N PHE A 109 6.03 -0.64 -7.75
CA PHE A 109 5.40 -1.71 -6.98
C PHE A 109 3.88 -1.75 -7.18
N LEU A 110 3.21 -0.59 -7.11
CA LEU A 110 1.76 -0.50 -7.30
C LEU A 110 1.33 -0.87 -8.73
N VAL A 111 2.06 -0.44 -9.75
CA VAL A 111 1.74 -0.73 -11.16
C VAL A 111 2.02 -2.19 -11.48
N ILE A 112 3.23 -2.67 -11.20
CA ILE A 112 3.64 -4.06 -11.49
C ILE A 112 2.75 -5.04 -10.72
N GLY A 113 2.52 -4.79 -9.43
CA GLY A 113 1.66 -5.61 -8.59
C GLY A 113 0.24 -5.71 -9.14
N TYR A 114 -0.34 -4.58 -9.56
CA TYR A 114 -1.67 -4.56 -10.15
C TYR A 114 -1.74 -5.31 -11.49
N VAL A 115 -0.76 -5.09 -12.39
CA VAL A 115 -0.69 -5.78 -13.69
C VAL A 115 -0.61 -7.30 -13.50
N LEU A 116 0.20 -7.78 -12.56
CA LEU A 116 0.32 -9.21 -12.26
C LEU A 116 -1.00 -9.81 -11.75
N ILE A 117 -1.74 -9.07 -10.90
CA ILE A 117 -3.04 -9.49 -10.39
C ILE A 117 -4.08 -9.53 -11.53
N ALA A 118 -4.12 -8.50 -12.36
CA ALA A 118 -5.03 -8.41 -13.51
C ALA A 118 -4.76 -9.52 -14.53
N PHE A 119 -3.49 -9.77 -14.88
CA PHE A 119 -3.11 -10.85 -15.79
C PHE A 119 -3.49 -12.23 -15.22
N GLY A 120 -3.27 -12.45 -13.92
CA GLY A 120 -3.71 -13.66 -13.23
C GLY A 120 -5.23 -13.86 -13.31
N ALA A 121 -6.01 -12.77 -13.19
CA ALA A 121 -7.47 -12.82 -13.22
C ALA A 121 -7.97 -13.19 -14.61
N LEU A 122 -7.40 -12.57 -15.65
CA LEU A 122 -7.74 -12.83 -17.05
C LEU A 122 -7.42 -14.28 -17.43
N ARG A 123 -6.24 -14.78 -17.03
CA ARG A 123 -5.83 -16.18 -17.29
C ARG A 123 -6.72 -17.20 -16.57
N GLY A 124 -7.15 -16.88 -15.35
CA GLY A 124 -8.09 -17.71 -14.58
C GLY A 124 -9.50 -17.77 -15.18
N ARG A 125 -9.93 -16.73 -15.90
CA ARG A 125 -11.20 -16.70 -16.63
C ARG A 125 -11.15 -17.53 -17.92
N ARG A 126 -9.99 -17.54 -18.60
CA ARG A 126 -9.79 -18.26 -19.88
C ARG A 126 -9.72 -19.79 -19.75
N ARG A 127 -9.48 -20.32 -18.55
CA ARG A 127 -9.44 -21.78 -18.27
C ARG A 127 -10.79 -22.38 -17.87
N ARG A 128 -11.86 -21.58 -17.80
CA ARG A 128 -13.22 -22.05 -17.44
C ARG A 128 -14.13 -22.26 -18.65
N TRP A 129 -13.58 -22.14 -19.86
CA TRP A 129 -14.18 -22.46 -21.14
C TRP A 129 -13.29 -23.48 -21.83
#